data_AF-A0A7X5UMA2-F1
#
_entry.id   AF-A0A7X5UMA2-F1
#
_cell.length_a   1.000
_cell.length_b   1.000
_cell.length_c   1.000
_cell.angle_alpha   90.00
_cell.angle_beta   90.00
_cell.angle_gamma   90.00
#
_symmetry.space_group_name_H-M   'P 1'
#
loop_
_entity.id
_entity.type
_entity.pdbx_description
1 polymer ?
#
loop_
_entity_poly.entity_id
_entity_poly.type
_entity_poly.pdbx_seq_one_letter_code
_entity_poly.pdbx_strand_id
1 'polypeptide(L)' 'MTTAQWRIVGQGWHAVIGHGRDHDGELYCRTACGWLVWPSVLDARLRDAPQCGACADRYPRPK' A
#
# COMPACT_ATOMS: atom_id res chain seq x y z
N MET A 1 -13.39 -9.31 -8.83
CA MET A 1 -12.00 -9.13 -8.38
C MET A 1 -11.90 -7.76 -7.75
N THR A 2 -11.42 -7.63 -6.52
CA THR A 2 -11.12 -6.32 -5.92
C THR A 2 -9.97 -5.68 -6.71
N THR A 3 -10.23 -4.53 -7.33
CA THR A 3 -9.20 -3.80 -8.09
C THR A 3 -8.18 -3.21 -7.13
N ALA A 4 -6.92 -3.62 -7.24
CA ALA A 4 -5.84 -3.05 -6.46
C ALA A 4 -5.52 -1.62 -6.92
N GLN A 5 -5.23 -0.73 -5.97
CA GLN A 5 -4.74 0.62 -6.24
C GLN A 5 -3.29 0.74 -5.78
N TRP A 6 -2.38 1.09 -6.69
CA TRP A 6 -1.00 1.37 -6.31
C TRP A 6 -0.90 2.71 -5.57
N ARG A 7 -0.30 2.69 -4.37
CA ARG A 7 -0.08 3.86 -3.50
C ARG A 7 1.28 3.76 -2.83
N ILE A 8 1.85 4.90 -2.43
CA ILE A 8 3.00 4.91 -1.52
C ILE A 8 2.46 4.81 -0.09
N VAL A 9 2.80 3.73 0.60
CA VAL A 9 2.50 3.48 2.02
C VAL A 9 3.64 2.67 2.62
N GLY A 10 4.02 2.94 3.87
CA GLY A 10 5.15 2.22 4.48
C GLY A 10 6.46 2.44 3.74
N GLN A 11 6.63 3.64 3.16
CA GLN A 11 7.79 4.10 2.42
C GLN A 11 8.09 3.31 1.12
N GLY A 12 7.11 2.56 0.61
CA GLY A 12 7.20 1.84 -0.65
C GLY A 12 5.93 2.00 -1.49
N TRP A 13 6.03 1.80 -2.81
CA TRP A 13 4.84 1.55 -3.63
C TRP A 13 4.30 0.16 -3.31
N HIS A 14 3.04 0.10 -2.89
CA HIS A 14 2.29 -1.13 -2.64
C HIS A 14 0.98 -1.15 -3.41
N ALA A 15 0.56 -2.35 -3.82
CA ALA A 15 -0.79 -2.59 -4.33
C ALA A 15 -1.76 -2.69 -3.14
N VAL A 16 -2.54 -1.64 -2.90
CA VAL A 16 -3.55 -1.59 -1.84
C VAL A 16 -4.82 -2.26 -2.33
N ILE A 17 -5.26 -3.30 -1.63
CA ILE A 17 -6.44 -4.11 -1.97
C ILE A 17 -7.65 -3.81 -1.06
N GLY A 18 -7.46 -2.94 -0.06
CA GLY A 18 -8.52 -2.48 0.82
C GLY A 18 -8.00 -1.62 1.96
N HIS A 19 -8.93 -1.11 2.76
CA HIS A 19 -8.66 -0.34 3.96
C HIS A 19 -9.35 -1.00 5.16
N GLY A 20 -8.94 -0.62 6.36
CA GLY A 20 -9.56 -1.01 7.62
C GLY A 20 -9.26 0.02 8.71
N ARG A 21 -9.77 -0.25 9.91
CA ARG A 21 -9.42 0.46 11.13
C ARG A 21 -8.94 -0.54 12.16
N ASP A 22 -7.91 -0.18 12.92
CA ASP A 22 -7.46 -1.00 14.04
C ASP A 22 -8.32 -0.76 15.30
N HIS A 23 -7.88 -1.29 16.43
CA HIS A 23 -8.59 -1.19 17.71
C HIS A 23 -8.68 0.24 18.26
N ASP A 24 -7.72 1.11 17.90
CA ASP A 24 -7.69 2.52 18.30
C ASP A 24 -8.48 3.40 17.32
N GLY A 25 -9.01 2.78 16.25
CA GLY A 25 -9.72 3.47 15.18
C GLY A 25 -8.80 4.05 14.11
N GLU A 26 -7.49 3.82 14.17
CA GLU A 26 -6.54 4.34 13.19
C GLU A 26 -6.68 3.61 11.86
N LEU A 27 -6.59 4.37 10.76
CA LEU A 27 -6.75 3.82 9.42
C LEU A 27 -5.49 3.06 8.99
N TYR A 28 -5.68 1.86 8.45
CA TYR A 28 -4.62 1.10 7.79
C TYR A 28 -5.01 0.66 6.38
N CYS A 29 -3.99 0.44 5.55
CA CYS A 29 -4.10 -0.16 4.23
C CYS A 29 -3.82 -1.67 4.32
N ARG A 30 -4.64 -2.46 3.64
CA ARG A 30 -4.37 -3.88 3.36
C ARG A 30 -3.65 -3.97 2.02
N THR A 31 -2.44 -4.50 2.02
CA THR A 31 -1.63 -4.63 0.81
C THR A 31 -1.72 -6.04 0.23
N ALA A 32 -1.52 -6.16 -1.08
CA ALA A 32 -1.50 -7.44 -1.79
C ALA A 32 -0.37 -8.38 -1.33
N CYS A 33 0.71 -7.84 -0.77
CA CYS A 33 1.81 -8.63 -0.21
C CYS A 33 1.52 -9.16 1.22
N GLY A 34 0.32 -8.91 1.76
CA GLY A 34 -0.12 -9.45 3.06
C GLY A 34 0.17 -8.56 4.26
N TRP A 35 0.79 -7.40 4.06
CA TRP A 35 1.08 -6.45 5.12
C TRP A 35 -0.10 -5.52 5.39
N LEU A 36 -0.31 -5.21 6.67
CA LEU A 36 -1.10 -4.06 7.13
C LEU A 36 -0.15 -2.89 7.30
N VAL A 37 -0.48 -1.75 6.69
CA VAL A 37 0.39 -0.58 6.69
C VAL A 37 -0.40 0.64 7.12
N TRP A 38 0.08 1.33 8.14
CA TRP A 38 -0.47 2.60 8.60
C TRP A 38 0.20 3.71 7.79
N PRO A 39 -0.55 4.45 6.95
CA PRO A 39 -0.01 5.56 6.20
C PRO A 39 0.52 6.63 7.15
N SER A 40 1.65 7.21 6.80
CA SER A 40 2.29 8.29 7.55
C SER A 40 2.46 9.54 6.70
N VAL A 41 2.69 10.68 7.35
CA VAL A 41 3.01 11.94 6.67
C VAL A 41 4.29 11.87 5.82
N LEU A 42 5.16 10.90 6.10
CA LEU A 42 6.38 10.67 5.31
C LEU A 42 6.07 10.05 3.96
N ASP A 43 5.05 9.18 3.89
CA ASP A 43 4.64 8.52 2.63
C ASP A 43 4.21 9.54 1.58
N ALA A 44 3.52 10.60 1.99
CA ALA A 44 3.08 11.68 1.11
C ALA A 44 4.24 12.53 0.54
N ARG A 45 5.44 12.45 1.14
CA ARG A 45 6.62 13.23 0.74
C ARG A 45 7.55 12.45 -0.19
N LEU A 46 7.37 11.14 -0.31
CA LEU A 46 8.18 10.30 -1.17
C LEU A 46 7.63 10.36 -2.60
N ARG A 47 8.47 10.77 -3.55
CA ARG A 47 8.15 10.69 -5.00
C ARG A 47 8.68 9.39 -5.61
N ASP A 48 9.90 9.01 -5.21
CA ASP A 48 10.64 7.89 -5.79
C ASP A 48 10.77 6.71 -4.81
N ALA A 49 9.67 6.36 -4.15
CA ALA A 49 9.65 5.19 -3.27
C ALA A 49 9.95 3.89 -4.06
N PRO A 50 10.65 2.90 -3.47
CA PRO A 50 10.87 1.60 -4.11
C PRO A 50 9.54 0.87 -4.34
N GLN A 51 9.46 0.09 -5.42
CA GLN A 51 8.30 -0.77 -5.69
C GLN A 51 8.40 -2.09 -4.93
N CYS A 52 7.32 -2.48 -4.24
CA CYS A 52 7.24 -3.78 -3.60
C CYS A 52 7.16 -4.92 -4.64
N GLY A 53 8.20 -5.76 -4.71
CA GLY A 53 8.27 -6.91 -5.64
C GLY A 53 7.11 -7.89 -5.45
N ALA A 54 6.81 -8.28 -4.21
CA ALA A 54 5.71 -9.21 -3.91
C ALA A 54 4.32 -8.67 -4.33
N CYS A 55 4.12 -7.35 -4.30
CA CYS A 55 2.90 -6.75 -4.87
C CYS A 55 2.91 -6.80 -6.40
N ALA A 56 4.06 -6.52 -7.02
CA ALA A 56 4.23 -6.47 -8.47
C ALA A 56 4.02 -7.84 -9.14
N ASP A 57 4.43 -8.93 -8.49
CA ASP A 57 4.24 -10.30 -8.98
C ASP A 57 2.76 -10.68 -9.15
N ARG A 58 1.87 -10.07 -8.36
CA ARG A 58 0.43 -10.36 -8.35
C ARG A 58 -0.41 -9.30 -9.05
N TYR A 59 0.03 -8.04 -9.03
CA TYR A 59 -0.71 -6.89 -9.53
C TYR A 59 0.22 -5.97 -10.33
N PRO A 60 0.34 -6.13 -11.66
CA PRO A 60 1.16 -5.25 -12.47
C PRO A 60 0.81 -3.78 -12.25
N ARG A 61 1.81 -2.93 -11.99
CA ARG A 61 1.58 -1.50 -11.84
C ARG A 61 1.34 -0.87 -13.22
N PRO A 62 0.24 -0.13 -13.43
CA PRO A 62 0.04 0.60 -14.67
C PRO A 62 1.15 1.65 -14.84
N LYS A 63 1.62 1.81 -16.09
CA LYS A 63 2.63 2.81 -16.46
C LYS A 63 2.10 4.23 -16.34
#